data_AF-A0A961KJE6-F1
#
_entry.id   AF-A0A961KJE6-F1
#
_cell.length_a   1.000
_cell.length_b   1.000
_cell.length_c   1.000
_cell.angle_alpha   90.00
_cell.angle_beta   90.00
_cell.angle_gamma   90.00
#
_symmetry.space_group_name_H-M   'P 1'
#
loop_
_entity.id
_entity.type
_entity.pdbx_description
1 polymer ?
#
loop_
_entity_poly.entity_id
_entity_poly.type
_entity_poly.pdbx_seq_one_letter_code
_entity_poly.pdbx_strand_id
1 'polypeptide(L)'
;HTSCSLLIQENADPDVRRDLDTFFRRLVPRGDDPSMSWLRHTSEGFDDMPAHIRAAMLPVSLSIPVCAGAPALGTWQGIYLFEHRDAPHLRRVSAHLVPGG
;
A
#
# COMPACT_ATOMS: atom_id res chain seq x y z
N HIS A 1 10.41 -0.11 -0.85
CA HIS A 1 9.94 1.17 -0.26
C HIS A 1 9.32 0.87 1.11
N THR A 2 9.47 1.76 2.10
CA THR A 2 8.98 1.55 3.48
C THR A 2 7.76 2.38 3.83
N SER A 3 7.22 3.13 2.87
CA SER A 3 6.09 4.06 3.03
C SER A 3 5.03 3.89 1.93
N CYS A 4 4.99 2.72 1.30
CA CYS A 4 3.92 2.31 0.37
C CYS A 4 3.82 0.77 0.38
N SER A 5 2.68 0.23 -0.06
CA SER A 5 2.38 -1.20 -0.07
C SER A 5 2.01 -1.70 -1.48
N LEU A 6 2.08 -3.02 -1.69
CA LEU A 6 1.60 -3.70 -2.90
C LEU A 6 0.49 -4.69 -2.52
N LEU A 7 -0.70 -4.47 -3.05
CA LEU A 7 -1.91 -5.24 -2.69
C LEU A 7 -2.58 -5.82 -3.93
N ILE A 8 -3.39 -6.87 -3.73
CA ILE A 8 -4.43 -7.26 -4.67
C ILE A 8 -5.77 -6.87 -4.04
N GLN A 9 -6.54 -6.03 -4.73
CA GLN A 9 -7.86 -5.56 -4.29
C GLN A 9 -8.83 -5.50 -5.47
N GLU A 10 -10.10 -5.21 -5.19
CA GLU A 10 -11.10 -4.99 -6.23
C GLU A 10 -10.79 -3.75 -7.07
N ASN A 11 -10.82 -3.85 -8.41
CA ASN A 11 -10.53 -2.76 -9.36
C ASN A 11 -11.74 -2.40 -10.25
N ALA A 12 -12.95 -2.76 -9.83
CA ALA A 12 -14.18 -2.45 -10.55
C ALA A 12 -14.83 -1.15 -10.06
N ASP A 13 -14.88 -0.96 -8.75
CA ASP A 13 -15.51 0.20 -8.12
C ASP A 13 -14.47 1.17 -7.54
N PRO A 14 -14.44 2.45 -7.99
CA PRO A 14 -13.52 3.45 -7.42
C PRO A 14 -13.75 3.76 -5.95
N ASP A 15 -14.94 3.47 -5.39
CA ASP A 15 -15.23 3.69 -3.97
C ASP A 15 -14.46 2.72 -3.07
N VAL A 16 -14.13 1.50 -3.54
CA VAL A 16 -13.24 0.56 -2.81
C VAL A 16 -11.89 1.21 -2.50
N ARG A 17 -11.30 1.90 -3.49
CA ARG A 17 -10.02 2.61 -3.29
C ARG A 17 -10.16 3.74 -2.28
N ARG A 18 -11.26 4.52 -2.36
CA ARG A 18 -11.53 5.64 -1.44
C ARG A 18 -11.74 5.13 -0.01
N ASP A 19 -12.47 4.04 0.16
CA ASP A 19 -12.80 3.48 1.47
C ASP A 19 -11.57 2.85 2.12
N LEU A 20 -10.72 2.16 1.35
CA LEU A 20 -9.44 1.66 1.84
C LEU A 20 -8.52 2.80 2.31
N ASP A 21 -8.36 3.86 1.51
CA ASP A 21 -7.58 5.05 1.92
C ASP A 21 -8.14 5.69 3.19
N THR A 22 -9.46 5.90 3.23
CA THR A 22 -10.15 6.50 4.38
C THR A 22 -10.01 5.64 5.63
N PHE A 23 -10.17 4.33 5.52
CA PHE A 23 -10.02 3.38 6.62
C PHE A 23 -8.62 3.45 7.21
N PHE A 24 -7.58 3.37 6.37
CA PHE A 24 -6.20 3.38 6.84
C PHE A 24 -5.75 4.74 7.40
N ARG A 25 -6.28 5.85 6.88
CA ARG A 25 -6.08 7.19 7.47
C ARG A 25 -6.72 7.33 8.86
N ARG A 26 -7.85 6.68 9.10
CA ARG A 26 -8.50 6.65 10.43
C ARG A 26 -7.79 5.70 11.39
N LEU A 27 -7.36 4.54 10.90
CA LEU A 27 -6.68 3.53 11.71
C LEU A 27 -5.28 3.96 12.14
N VAL A 28 -4.57 4.64 11.26
CA VAL A 28 -3.24 5.21 11.51
C VAL A 28 -3.29 6.70 11.16
N PRO A 29 -3.71 7.56 12.10
CA PRO A 29 -3.79 8.99 11.89
C PRO A 29 -2.45 9.62 11.56
N ARG A 30 -2.49 10.86 11.06
CA ARG A 30 -1.29 11.67 10.89
C ARG A 30 -0.61 11.93 12.25
N GLY A 31 0.70 12.17 12.22
CA GLY A 31 1.51 12.34 13.42
C GLY A 31 1.27 13.63 14.19
N ASP A 32 0.51 14.58 13.63
CA ASP A 32 -0.01 15.77 14.31
C ASP A 32 -1.32 15.51 15.08
N ASP A 33 -1.92 14.31 14.94
CA ASP A 33 -3.07 13.91 15.75
C ASP A 33 -2.65 13.66 17.21
N PRO A 34 -3.40 14.16 18.22
CA PRO A 34 -3.11 13.89 19.64
C PRO A 34 -2.97 12.41 19.98
N SER A 35 -3.70 11.52 19.30
CA SER A 35 -3.61 10.07 19.49
C SER A 35 -2.25 9.49 19.07
N MET A 36 -1.46 10.26 18.33
CA MET A 36 -0.14 9.91 17.81
C MET A 36 1.01 10.61 18.56
N SER A 37 0.72 11.26 19.69
CA SER A 37 1.71 11.96 20.54
C SER A 37 2.85 11.09 21.09
N TRP A 38 2.72 9.76 20.99
CA TRP A 38 3.76 8.79 21.35
C TRP A 38 4.81 8.57 20.25
N LEU A 39 4.59 9.09 19.03
CA LEU A 39 5.55 9.01 17.94
C LEU A 39 6.81 9.82 18.26
N ARG A 40 7.97 9.18 18.12
CA ARG A 40 9.28 9.83 18.32
C ARG A 40 9.97 10.22 17.01
N HIS A 41 9.66 9.54 15.91
CA HIS A 41 10.19 9.86 14.59
C HIS A 41 9.25 10.88 13.93
N THR A 42 9.57 12.18 14.07
CA THR A 42 8.71 13.29 13.60
C THR A 42 9.45 14.31 12.73
N SER A 43 10.74 14.09 12.47
CA SER A 43 11.59 15.03 11.72
C SER A 43 11.32 15.09 10.22
N GLU A 44 10.66 14.08 9.65
CA GLU A 44 10.47 13.91 8.20
C GLU A 44 9.04 14.24 7.72
N GLY A 45 8.28 14.94 8.57
CA GLY A 45 6.90 15.33 8.34
C GLY A 45 5.89 14.46 9.08
N PHE A 46 4.70 15.00 9.31
CA PHE A 46 3.65 14.33 10.10
C PHE A 46 3.06 13.09 9.43
N ASP A 47 3.22 12.91 8.12
CA ASP A 47 2.70 11.75 7.40
C ASP A 47 3.72 10.60 7.28
N ASP A 48 4.99 10.84 7.62
CA ASP A 48 6.07 9.88 7.40
C ASP A 48 5.95 8.62 8.29
N MET A 49 6.06 8.77 9.61
CA MET A 49 5.98 7.62 10.51
C MET A 49 4.62 6.89 10.43
N PRO A 50 3.46 7.58 10.29
CA PRO A 50 2.20 6.91 9.94
C PRO A 50 2.26 6.08 8.65
N ALA A 51 2.95 6.55 7.61
CA ALA A 51 3.13 5.79 6.38
C ALA A 51 3.98 4.54 6.58
N HIS A 52 5.02 4.61 7.42
CA HIS A 52 5.80 3.45 7.85
C HIS A 52 4.96 2.43 8.63
N ILE A 53 4.09 2.89 9.55
CA ILE A 53 3.18 2.01 10.29
C ILE A 53 2.21 1.31 9.33
N ARG A 54 1.57 2.04 8.40
CA ARG A 54 0.68 1.44 7.38
C ARG A 54 1.42 0.42 6.51
N ALA A 55 2.64 0.71 6.10
CA ALA A 55 3.45 -0.23 5.33
C ALA A 55 3.86 -1.49 6.12
N ALA A 56 4.00 -1.39 7.44
CA ALA A 56 4.26 -2.56 8.29
C ALA A 56 3.01 -3.45 8.47
N MET A 57 1.81 -2.92 8.26
CA MET A 57 0.53 -3.65 8.39
C MET A 57 0.10 -4.34 7.10
N LEU A 58 0.66 -3.93 5.96
CA LEU A 58 0.21 -4.30 4.62
C LEU A 58 1.36 -4.92 3.82
N PRO A 59 1.09 -5.89 2.93
CA PRO A 59 2.16 -6.51 2.15
C PRO A 59 2.87 -5.48 1.26
N VAL A 60 4.18 -5.65 1.11
CA VAL A 60 5.05 -4.83 0.25
C VAL A 60 5.56 -5.62 -0.96
N SER A 61 5.17 -6.89 -1.07
CA SER A 61 5.45 -7.78 -2.18
C SER A 61 4.26 -8.71 -2.42
N LEU A 62 4.13 -9.16 -3.66
CA LEU A 62 3.07 -10.08 -4.09
C LEU A 62 3.72 -11.26 -4.81
N SER A 63 3.15 -12.44 -4.64
CA SER A 63 3.42 -13.61 -5.47
C SER A 63 2.16 -13.91 -6.26
N ILE A 64 2.25 -13.83 -7.60
CA ILE A 64 1.10 -13.95 -8.50
C ILE A 64 1.41 -15.07 -9.50
N PRO A 65 0.61 -16.15 -9.53
CA PRO A 65 0.78 -17.19 -10.53
C PRO A 65 0.60 -16.63 -11.95
N VAL A 66 1.31 -17.23 -12.91
CA VAL A 66 1.16 -16.91 -14.33
C VAL A 66 0.69 -18.15 -15.06
N CYS A 67 -0.47 -18.06 -15.72
CA CYS A 67 -1.10 -19.15 -16.46
C CYS A 67 -1.30 -18.71 -17.92
N ALA A 68 -0.88 -19.55 -18.86
CA ALA A 68 -0.96 -19.26 -20.30
C ALA A 68 -0.40 -17.87 -20.70
N GLY A 69 0.67 -17.43 -20.03
CA GLY A 69 1.34 -16.15 -20.33
C GLY A 69 0.71 -14.91 -19.67
N ALA A 70 -0.34 -15.06 -18.86
CA ALA A 70 -0.99 -13.95 -18.17
C ALA A 70 -1.00 -14.15 -16.64
N PRO A 71 -0.92 -13.08 -15.82
CA PRO A 71 -1.17 -13.16 -14.39
C PRO A 71 -2.56 -13.77 -14.12
N ALA A 72 -2.61 -14.79 -13.28
CA ALA A 72 -3.84 -15.47 -12.90
C ALA A 72 -4.58 -14.66 -11.82
N LEU A 73 -5.24 -13.58 -12.24
CA LEU A 73 -6.09 -12.74 -11.42
C LEU A 73 -7.57 -13.03 -11.71
N GLY A 74 -8.40 -12.98 -10.68
CA GLY A 74 -9.86 -13.03 -10.82
C GLY A 74 -10.41 -11.77 -11.52
N THR A 75 -11.64 -11.84 -12.01
CA THR A 75 -12.30 -10.77 -12.79
C THR A 75 -12.21 -9.39 -12.15
N TRP A 76 -12.28 -9.33 -10.82
CA TRP A 76 -12.28 -8.07 -10.07
C TRP A 76 -10.92 -7.71 -9.48
N GLN A 77 -9.93 -8.61 -9.52
CA GLN A 77 -8.64 -8.38 -8.89
C GLN A 77 -7.76 -7.45 -9.72
N GLY A 78 -7.31 -6.36 -9.10
CA GLY A 78 -6.26 -5.48 -9.61
C GLY A 78 -5.06 -5.45 -8.66
N ILE A 79 -3.89 -5.16 -9.22
CA ILE A 79 -2.66 -4.92 -8.45
C ILE A 79 -2.58 -3.44 -8.11
N TYR A 80 -2.48 -3.14 -6.83
CA TYR A 80 -2.46 -1.78 -6.30
C TYR A 80 -1.05 -1.45 -5.81
N LEU A 81 -0.55 -0.29 -6.23
CA LEU A 81 0.43 0.43 -5.42
C LEU A 81 -0.34 1.37 -4.49
N PHE A 82 -0.29 1.06 -3.20
CA PHE A 82 -0.95 1.87 -2.18
C PHE A 82 0.05 2.85 -1.59
N GLU A 83 0.00 4.09 -2.06
CA GLU A 83 0.79 5.20 -1.55
C GLU A 83 0.27 5.62 -0.16
N HIS A 84 1.16 5.67 0.82
CA HIS A 84 0.80 6.07 2.19
C HIS A 84 1.21 7.51 2.51
N ARG A 85 2.02 8.17 1.68
CA ARG A 85 2.37 9.58 1.85
C ARG A 85 1.31 10.49 1.25
N ASP A 86 1.16 11.70 1.79
CA ASP A 86 0.20 12.67 1.28
C ASP A 86 0.63 13.27 -0.06
N ALA A 87 1.93 13.49 -0.22
CA ALA A 87 2.50 13.94 -1.48
C ALA A 87 2.71 12.76 -2.45
N PRO A 88 2.50 12.96 -3.77
CA PRO A 88 2.87 11.96 -4.76
C PRO A 88 4.37 11.67 -4.73
N HIS A 89 4.73 10.39 -4.81
CA HIS A 89 6.12 9.95 -4.89
C HIS A 89 6.36 9.09 -6.13
N LEU A 90 7.55 9.20 -6.72
CA LEU A 90 7.99 8.26 -7.74
C LEU A 90 8.39 6.94 -7.05
N ARG A 91 7.62 5.88 -7.30
CA ARG A 91 7.89 4.54 -6.78
C ARG A 91 8.44 3.64 -7.88
N ARG A 92 9.35 2.73 -7.50
CA ARG A 92 9.87 1.67 -8.38
C ARG A 92 9.35 0.33 -7.86
N VAL A 93 8.74 -0.43 -8.75
CA VAL A 93 8.27 -1.80 -8.48
C VAL A 93 9.14 -2.75 -9.29
N SER A 94 9.80 -3.67 -8.61
CA SER A 94 10.57 -4.74 -9.24
C SER A 94 9.69 -5.97 -9.42
N ALA A 95 9.80 -6.62 -10.58
CA ALA A 95 9.11 -7.88 -10.87
C ALA A 95 10.14 -8.93 -11.29
N HIS A 96 9.99 -10.14 -10.78
CA HIS A 96 10.79 -11.29 -11.15
C HIS A 96 9.85 -12.39 -11.65
N LEU A 97 10.08 -12.86 -12.87
CA LEU A 97 9.38 -14.02 -13.41
C LEU A 97 10.27 -15.24 -13.23
N VAL A 98 9.81 -16.18 -12.40
CA VAL A 98 10.49 -17.45 -12.16
C VAL A 98 9.73 -18.57 -12.87
N PRO A 99 10.41 -19.51 -13.57
CA PRO A 99 9.76 -20.68 -14.13
C PRO A 99 9.06 -21.48 -13.04
N GLY A 100 7.85 -21.99 -13.33
CA GLY A 100 7.23 -23.02 -12.49
C GLY A 100 8.07 -24.29 -12.56
N GLY A 101 8.33 -24.90 -11.39
CA GLY A 101 8.96 -26.22 -11.30
C GLY A 101 8.05 -27.35 -11.76
#